data_AF-A0A5C0XXX0-F1
#
_entry.id   AF-A0A5C0XXX0-F1
#
_cell.length_a   1.000
_cell.length_b   1.000
_cell.length_c   1.000
_cell.angle_alpha   90.00
_cell.angle_beta   90.00
_cell.angle_gamma   90.00
#
_symmetry.space_group_name_H-M   'P 1'
#
loop_
_entity.id
_entity.type
_entity.pdbx_description
1 polymer ?
#
loop_
_entity_poly.entity_id
_entity_poly.type
_entity_poly.pdbx_seq_one_letter_code
_entity_poly.pdbx_strand_id
1 'polypeptide(L)' 'MQIAIAIGKDGFGKSTITASLLYLLKDDYSFVVVDADAEAPNLGILLGVTEWDGKRAYRSQSCKNKPR' A
#
# COMPACT_ATOMS: atom_id res chain seq x y z
N MET A 1 -11.55 7.06 8.80
CA MET A 1 -12.15 6.11 7.85
C MET A 1 -11.05 5.21 7.30
N GLN A 2 -11.33 3.94 7.03
CA GLN A 2 -10.36 3.01 6.43
C GLN A 2 -11.04 2.29 5.26
N ILE A 3 -10.37 2.25 4.11
CA ILE A 3 -10.81 1.51 2.93
C ILE A 3 -9.76 0.44 2.63
N ALA A 4 -10.19 -0.81 2.57
CA ALA A 4 -9.36 -1.91 2.11
C ALA A 4 -9.75 -2.28 0.69
N ILE A 5 -8.81 -2.16 -0.26
CA ILE A 5 -8.96 -2.70 -1.60
C ILE A 5 -8.31 -4.08 -1.58
N ALA A 6 -9.07 -5.13 -1.92
CA ALA A 6 -8.60 -6.51 -1.97
C ALA A 6 -9.10 -7.17 -3.26
N ILE A 7 -8.18 -7.82 -3.99
CA ILE A 7 -8.50 -8.57 -5.20
C ILE A 7 -7.76 -9.91 -5.08
N GLY A 8 -8.48 -11.02 -5.29
CA GLY A 8 -7.99 -12.37 -4.96
C GLY A 8 -7.10 -13.05 -6.00
N LYS A 9 -6.74 -12.35 -7.09
CA LYS A 9 -5.87 -12.87 -8.13
C LYS A 9 -4.93 -11.78 -8.63
N ASP A 10 -3.68 -12.15 -8.87
CA ASP A 10 -2.63 -11.22 -9.31
C ASP A 10 -2.88 -10.74 -10.75
N GLY A 11 -2.42 -9.53 -11.07
CA GLY A 11 -2.49 -8.97 -12.42
C GLY A 11 -3.79 -8.27 -12.81
N PHE A 12 -4.79 -8.18 -11.91
CA PHE A 12 -6.06 -7.48 -12.17
C PHE A 12 -5.98 -5.94 -12.07
N GLY A 13 -4.77 -5.38 -11.98
CA GLY A 13 -4.58 -3.93 -11.93
C GLY A 13 -5.01 -3.30 -10.60
N LYS A 14 -4.96 -4.05 -9.49
CA LYS A 14 -5.31 -3.55 -8.15
C LYS A 14 -4.60 -2.24 -7.82
N SER A 15 -3.29 -2.19 -8.04
CA SER A 15 -2.47 -0.99 -7.79
C SER A 15 -2.83 0.14 -8.74
N THR A 16 -3.18 -0.17 -10.00
CA THR A 16 -3.63 0.83 -10.99
C THR A 16 -4.94 1.49 -10.56
N ILE A 17 -5.95 0.69 -10.18
CA ILE A 17 -7.24 1.21 -9.70
C ILE A 17 -7.03 2.04 -8.43
N THR A 18 -6.19 1.55 -7.53
CA THR A 18 -5.86 2.26 -6.28
C THR A 18 -5.19 3.61 -6.57
N ALA A 19 -4.20 3.65 -7.45
CA ALA A 19 -3.52 4.88 -7.84
C ALA A 19 -4.47 5.90 -8.49
N SER A 20 -5.33 5.44 -9.42
CA SER A 20 -6.32 6.31 -10.07
C SER A 20 -7.31 6.89 -9.06
N LEU A 21 -7.79 6.08 -8.12
CA LEU A 21 -8.71 6.55 -7.08
C LEU A 21 -8.05 7.60 -6.18
N LEU A 22 -6.81 7.36 -5.76
CA LEU A 22 -6.06 8.31 -4.94
C LEU A 22 -5.82 9.61 -5.69
N TYR A 23 -5.46 9.55 -6.97
CA TYR A 23 -5.25 10.72 -7.79
C TYR A 23 -6.51 11.60 -7.90
N LEU A 24 -7.68 10.98 -8.03
CA LEU A 24 -8.95 11.71 -8.12
C LEU A 24 -9.38 12.36 -6.79
N LEU A 25 -9.00 11.76 -5.65
CA LEU A 25 -9.42 12.22 -4.32
C LEU A 25 -8.39 13.09 -3.62
N LYS A 26 -7.21 13.29 -4.22
CA LYS A 26 -6.06 13.96 -3.58
C LYS A 26 -6.34 15.40 -3.16
N ASP A 27 -7.23 16.10 -3.88
CA ASP A 27 -7.50 17.52 -3.66
C ASP A 27 -8.54 17.74 -2.55
N ASP A 28 -9.35 16.72 -2.25
CA ASP A 28 -10.43 16.77 -1.25
C ASP A 28 -10.04 16.12 0.09
N TYR A 29 -9.10 15.16 0.06
CA TYR A 29 -8.75 14.34 1.23
C TYR A 29 -7.25 14.21 1.44
N SER A 30 -6.82 14.34 2.69
CA SER A 30 -5.51 13.87 3.13
C SER A 30 -5.58 12.39 3.50
N PHE A 31 -4.81 11.55 2.81
CA PHE A 31 -4.79 10.10 3.05
C PHE A 31 -3.40 9.54 3.30
N VAL A 32 -3.36 8.43 4.03
CA VAL A 32 -2.18 7.56 4.15
C VAL A 32 -2.51 6.28 3.40
N VAL A 33 -1.57 5.83 2.58
CA VAL A 33 -1.75 4.67 1.70
C VAL A 33 -0.69 3.64 2.03
N VAL A 34 -1.11 2.40 2.13
CA VAL A 34 -0.23 1.27 2.40
C VAL A 34 -0.38 0.26 1.26
N ASP A 35 0.70 0.02 0.53
CA ASP A 35 0.76 -1.10 -0.42
C ASP A 35 1.03 -2.38 0.37
N ALA A 36 0.06 -3.28 0.39
CA ALA A 36 0.13 -4.55 1.12
C ALA A 36 0.58 -5.72 0.21
N ASP A 37 0.97 -5.43 -1.03
CA ASP A 37 1.62 -6.41 -1.91
C ASP A 37 3.05 -6.68 -1.42
N ALA A 38 3.30 -7.92 -1.01
CA ALA A 38 4.60 -8.34 -0.47
C ALA A 38 5.62 -8.67 -1.56
N GLU A 39 5.16 -9.05 -2.76
CA GLU A 39 6.02 -9.51 -3.86
C GLU A 39 6.47 -8.33 -4.72
N ALA A 40 5.55 -7.45 -5.10
CA ALA A 40 5.82 -6.35 -6.02
C ALA A 40 5.04 -5.07 -5.65
N PRO A 41 5.53 -4.26 -4.69
CA PRO A 41 4.90 -3.00 -4.33
C PRO A 41 5.03 -1.99 -5.48
N ASN A 42 3.97 -1.86 -6.28
CA ASN A 42 3.96 -1.05 -7.50
C ASN A 42 3.38 0.36 -7.29
N LEU A 43 2.74 0.61 -6.15
CA LEU A 43 1.95 1.82 -5.96
C LEU A 43 2.80 3.11 -5.90
N GLY A 44 3.98 3.05 -5.28
CA GLY A 44 4.90 4.19 -5.25
C GLY A 44 5.39 4.61 -6.64
N ILE A 45 5.60 3.63 -7.53
CA ILE A 45 5.98 3.88 -8.92
C ILE A 45 4.83 4.58 -9.66
N LEU A 46 3.60 4.06 -9.52
CA LEU A 46 2.41 4.62 -10.16
C LEU A 46 2.08 6.04 -9.69
N LEU A 47 2.40 6.36 -8.44
CA LEU A 47 2.20 7.69 -7.85
C LEU A 47 3.37 8.66 -8.13
N GLY A 48 4.43 8.21 -8.81
CA GLY A 48 5.58 9.05 -9.14
C GLY A 48 6.47 9.39 -7.95
N VAL A 49 6.53 8.53 -6.92
CA VAL A 49 7.41 8.74 -5.76
C VAL A 49 8.86 8.55 -6.18
N THR A 50 9.63 9.63 -6.19
CA THR A 50 11.06 9.62 -6.57
C THR A 50 12.00 9.47 -5.38
N GLU A 51 11.58 9.90 -4.19
CA GLU A 51 12.41 9.92 -2.98
C GLU A 51 11.61 9.43 -1.76
N TRP A 52 12.31 8.78 -0.84
CA TRP A 52 11.75 8.29 0.42
C TRP A 52 12.51 8.91 1.59
N ASP A 53 11.76 9.51 2.51
CA ASP A 53 12.30 10.24 3.66
C ASP A 53 13.05 9.32 4.66
N GLY A 54 12.79 8.01 4.59
CA GLY A 54 13.58 7.05 5.35
C GLY A 54 13.23 5.60 5.01
N LYS A 55 14.25 4.74 5.06
CA LYS A 55 14.07 3.29 5.06
C LYS A 55 14.28 2.79 6.47
N ARG A 56 13.27 2.11 7.03
CA ARG A 56 13.38 1.44 8.32
C ARG A 56 13.50 -0.06 8.06
N ALA A 57 14.41 -0.72 8.77
CA ALA A 57 14.48 -2.17 8.72
C ALA A 57 13.13 -2.75 9.15
N TYR A 58 12.61 -3.70 8.37
CA TYR A 58 11.40 -4.42 8.75
C TYR A 58 11.68 -5.20 10.03
N ARG A 59 11.23 -4.65 11.17
CA ARG A 59 11.25 -5.37 12.44
C ARG A 59 9.99 -6.22 12.46
N SER A 60 10.12 -7.47 12.03
CA SER A 60 9.08 -8.45 12.31
C SER A 60 8.86 -8.46 13.82
N GLN A 61 7.70 -7.97 14.26
CA GLN A 61 7.20 -8.39 15.56
C GLN A 61 6.98 -9.88 15.40
N SER A 62 7.98 -10.65 15.83
CA SER A 62 7.87 -12.08 15.99
C SER A 62 6.59 -12.30 16.80
N CYS A 63 5.56 -12.85 16.18
CA CYS A 63 4.41 -13.44 16.87
C CYS A 63 4.94 -14.60 17.72
N LYS A 64 5.68 -14.30 18.78
CA LYS A 64 6.23 -15.28 19.74
C LYS A 64 5.24 -15.65 20.83
N ASN A 65 4.06 -15.04 20.85
CA ASN A 65 2.97 -15.42 21.73
C ASN A 65 1.67 -15.60 20.94
N LYS A 66 1.51 -16.76 20.31
CA LYS A 66 0.17 -17.35 20.17
C LYS A 66 -0.02 -18.29 21.36
N PRO A 67 -0.94 -18.02 22.32
CA PRO A 67 -1.40 -19.09 23.20
C PRO A 67 -2.01 -20.20 22.33
N ARG A 68 -1.60 -21.44 22.62
CA ARG A 68 -2.15 -22.65 22.00
C ARG A 68 -3.63 -22.80 22.31
#